data_AF-A0A9X8VM37-F1
#
_entry.id   AF-A0A9X8VM37-F1
#
_cell.length_a   1.000
_cell.length_b   1.000
_cell.length_c   1.000
_cell.angle_alpha   90.00
_cell.angle_beta   90.00
_cell.angle_gamma   90.00
#
_symmetry.space_group_name_H-M   'P 1'
#
loop_
_entity.id
_entity.type
_entity.pdbx_description
1 polymer ?
#
loop_
_entity_poly.entity_id
_entity_poly.type
_entity_poly.pdbx_seq_one_letter_code
_entity_poly.pdbx_strand_id
1 'polypeptide(L)' 'QFRVPMIVWASDKFLENPQHLSAFEQLQAQQRIGKTHRHVELFDTLLGCLGYTSPDGGIVDKNNWCHLPQDKTAPARL' A
#
# COMPACT_ATOMS: atom_id res chain seq x y z
N GLN A 1 -9.14 -22.69 -10.21
CA GLN A 1 -9.76 -21.36 -9.97
C GLN A 1 -8.73 -20.49 -9.24
N PHE A 2 -8.21 -19.40 -9.84
CA PHE A 2 -7.10 -18.60 -9.26
C PHE A 2 -7.41 -17.11 -9.06
N ARG A 3 -8.55 -16.62 -9.56
CA ARG A 3 -9.01 -15.24 -9.34
C ARG A 3 -9.98 -15.24 -8.16
N VAL A 4 -9.67 -14.42 -7.16
CA VAL A 4 -10.50 -14.25 -5.96
C VAL A 4 -10.75 -12.77 -5.71
N PRO A 5 -11.95 -12.39 -5.23
CA PRO A 5 -12.19 -11.02 -4.79
C PRO A 5 -11.48 -10.76 -3.45
N MET A 6 -10.97 -9.53 -3.30
CA MET A 6 -10.37 -9.03 -2.06
C MET A 6 -11.09 -7.76 -1.64
N ILE A 7 -11.35 -7.63 -0.34
CA ILE A 7 -11.97 -6.44 0.27
C ILE A 7 -11.02 -5.94 1.36
N VAL A 8 -10.82 -4.63 1.39
CA VAL A 8 -10.07 -3.93 2.44
C VAL A 8 -11.02 -2.92 3.08
N TRP A 9 -11.06 -2.90 4.41
CA TRP A 9 -11.82 -1.95 5.22
C TRP A 9 -10.89 -1.30 6.23
N ALA A 10 -11.13 -0.02 6.50
CA ALA A 10 -10.41 0.77 7.49
C ALA A 10 -11.42 1.57 8.33
N SER A 11 -11.16 1.70 9.63
CA SER A 11 -11.99 2.50 10.52
C SER A 11 -11.68 3.99 10.40
N ASP A 12 -12.64 4.84 10.73
CA ASP A 12 -12.45 6.30 10.74
C ASP A 12 -11.25 6.70 11.60
N LYS A 13 -11.11 6.07 12.78
CA LYS A 13 -10.00 6.33 13.71
C LYS A 13 -8.63 6.00 13.10
N PHE A 14 -8.55 4.94 12.28
CA PHE A 14 -7.33 4.56 11.59
C PHE A 14 -6.99 5.57 10.47
N LEU A 15 -8.01 6.08 9.79
CA LEU A 15 -7.90 7.05 8.70
C LEU A 15 -7.65 8.49 9.17
N GLU A 16 -7.73 8.78 10.48
CA GLU A 16 -7.29 10.08 11.03
C GLU A 16 -5.79 10.35 10.80
N ASN A 17 -4.96 9.30 10.65
CA ASN A 17 -3.56 9.48 10.25
C ASN A 17 -3.48 9.80 8.75
N PRO A 18 -2.92 10.96 8.34
CA PRO A 18 -2.81 11.34 6.92
C PRO A 18 -2.08 10.32 6.04
N GLN A 19 -1.10 9.60 6.60
CA GLN A 19 -0.35 8.58 5.87
C GLN A 19 -1.23 7.37 5.56
N HIS A 20 -2.01 6.91 6.54
CA HIS A 20 -2.94 5.80 6.37
C HIS A 20 -4.07 6.16 5.41
N LEU A 21 -4.60 7.38 5.52
CA LEU A 21 -5.60 7.89 4.59
C LEU A 21 -5.08 7.88 3.15
N SER A 22 -3.89 8.43 2.92
CA SER A 22 -3.28 8.49 1.58
C SER A 22 -3.03 7.09 1.02
N ALA A 23 -2.54 6.16 1.86
CA ALA A 23 -2.37 4.75 1.49
C ALA A 23 -3.69 4.09 1.10
N PHE A 24 -4.77 4.34 1.85
CA PHE A 24 -6.09 3.79 1.57
C PHE A 24 -6.71 4.39 0.29
N GLU A 25 -6.56 5.69 0.06
CA GLU A 25 -6.98 6.36 -1.18
C GLU A 25 -6.26 5.80 -2.41
N GLN A 26 -4.99 5.44 -2.26
CA GLN A 26 -4.22 4.77 -3.32
C GLN A 26 -4.80 3.39 -3.64
N LEU A 27 -5.19 2.59 -2.65
CA LEU A 27 -5.89 1.32 -2.90
C LEU A 27 -7.21 1.53 -3.67
N GLN A 28 -7.99 2.54 -3.28
CA GLN A 28 -9.22 2.90 -4.01
C GLN A 28 -8.91 3.33 -5.45
N ALA A 29 -7.82 4.07 -5.68
CA ALA A 29 -7.39 4.45 -7.03
C ALA A 29 -7.04 3.22 -7.89
N GLN A 30 -6.35 2.23 -7.32
CA GLN A 30 -6.03 0.98 -8.04
C GLN A 30 -7.30 0.16 -8.35
N GLN A 31 -8.27 0.16 -7.44
CA GLN A 31 -9.57 -0.47 -7.65
C GLN A 31 -10.34 0.21 -8.80
N ARG A 32 -10.35 1.55 -8.86
CA ARG A 32 -11.03 2.31 -9.93
C ARG A 32 -10.52 1.97 -11.33
N ILE A 33 -9.23 1.68 -11.48
CA ILE A 33 -8.63 1.27 -12.76
C ILE A 33 -8.67 -0.25 -13.01
N GLY A 34 -9.28 -1.02 -12.10
CA GLY A 34 -9.41 -2.48 -12.23
C GLY A 34 -8.07 -3.23 -12.19
N LYS A 35 -7.07 -2.69 -11.48
CA LYS A 35 -5.75 -3.33 -11.41
C LYS A 35 -5.85 -4.67 -10.68
N THR A 36 -5.31 -5.71 -11.32
CA THR A 36 -5.23 -7.06 -10.74
C THR A 36 -3.91 -7.21 -9.98
N HIS A 37 -3.98 -7.84 -8.81
CA HIS A 37 -2.85 -8.08 -7.93
C HIS A 37 -2.60 -9.57 -7.71
N ARG A 38 -1.46 -9.91 -7.08
CA ARG A 38 -1.08 -11.29 -6.79
C ARG A 38 -0.99 -11.52 -5.28
N HIS A 39 -1.42 -12.69 -4.79
CA HIS A 39 -1.35 -13.02 -3.36
C HIS A 39 0.07 -12.93 -2.77
N VAL A 40 1.10 -13.19 -3.58
CA VAL A 40 2.49 -13.06 -3.15
C VAL A 40 2.88 -11.64 -2.73
N GLU A 41 2.07 -10.64 -3.08
CA GLU A 41 2.29 -9.23 -2.74
C GLU A 41 1.57 -8.82 -1.44
N LEU A 42 0.72 -9.69 -0.86
CA LEU A 42 -0.13 -9.35 0.27
C LEU A 42 0.67 -9.00 1.53
N PHE A 43 1.76 -9.72 1.78
CA PHE A 43 2.61 -9.48 2.95
C PHE A 43 3.21 -8.06 2.90
N ASP A 44 3.85 -7.72 1.79
CA ASP A 44 4.45 -6.40 1.56
C ASP A 44 3.39 -5.29 1.57
N THR A 45 2.20 -5.57 1.02
CA THR A 45 1.08 -4.63 1.02
C THR A 45 0.58 -4.34 2.42
N LEU A 46 0.30 -5.36 3.24
CA LEU A 46 -0.22 -5.13 4.58
C LEU A 46 0.74 -4.29 5.43
N LEU A 47 2.03 -4.63 5.41
CA LEU A 47 3.04 -3.87 6.17
C LEU A 47 3.28 -2.49 5.57
N GLY A 48 3.36 -2.39 4.24
CA GLY A 48 3.59 -1.13 3.55
C GLY A 48 2.42 -0.13 3.69
N CYS A 49 1.18 -0.60 3.69
CA CYS A 49 0.00 0.24 3.94
C CYS A 49 -0.05 0.75 5.39
N LEU A 50 0.56 0.02 6.33
CA LEU A 50 0.74 0.45 7.73
C LEU A 50 1.95 1.41 7.90
N GLY A 51 2.72 1.65 6.83
CA GLY A 51 3.88 2.55 6.85
C GLY A 51 5.21 1.90 7.22
N TYR A 52 5.27 0.57 7.33
CA TYR A 52 6.54 -0.13 7.53
C TYR A 52 7.35 -0.18 6.24
N THR A 53 8.65 0.06 6.37
CA THR A 53 9.64 -0.12 5.30
C THR A 53 10.78 -0.97 5.84
N SER A 54 11.53 -1.60 4.94
CA SER A 54 12.70 -2.37 5.33
C SER A 54 13.90 -2.01 4.45
N PRO A 55 15.00 -1.47 5.02
CA PRO A 55 16.16 -1.05 4.24
C PRO A 55 17.02 -2.23 3.76
N ASP A 56 16.95 -3.36 4.44
CA ASP A 56 17.80 -4.54 4.26
C ASP A 56 17.03 -5.77 3.73
N GLY A 57 15.78 -5.58 3.31
CA GLY A 57 14.94 -6.61 2.70
C GLY A 57 13.84 -7.15 3.61
N GLY A 58 13.08 -8.13 3.15
CA GLY A 58 11.92 -8.67 3.88
C GLY A 58 10.60 -7.95 3.60
N ILE A 59 10.62 -6.64 3.32
CA ILE A 59 9.48 -5.91 2.73
C ILE A 59 9.92 -5.38 1.37
N VAL A 60 9.18 -5.75 0.33
CA VAL A 60 9.49 -5.38 -1.05
C VAL A 60 8.58 -4.23 -1.48
N ASP A 61 9.12 -3.01 -1.55
CA ASP A 61 8.35 -1.79 -1.84
C ASP A 61 7.51 -1.86 -3.14
N LYS A 62 8.03 -2.51 -4.19
CA LYS A 62 7.30 -2.67 -5.46
C LYS A 62 6.04 -3.53 -5.35
N ASN A 63 5.95 -4.36 -4.32
CA ASN A 63 4.79 -5.22 -4.07
C ASN A 63 3.74 -4.52 -3.20
N ASN A 64 4.05 -3.39 -2.58
CA ASN A 64 3.11 -2.62 -1.78
C ASN A 64 2.05 -1.92 -2.66
N TRP A 65 0.80 -2.36 -2.57
CA TRP A 65 -0.29 -1.75 -3.34
C TRP A 65 -0.61 -0.32 -2.92
N CYS A 66 -0.27 0.07 -1.68
CA CYS A 66 -0.39 1.42 -1.15
C CYS A 66 0.79 2.33 -1.50
N HIS A 67 1.77 1.86 -2.26
CA HIS A 67 2.93 2.68 -2.61
C HIS A 67 2.46 3.95 -3.33
N LEU A 68 2.69 5.09 -2.67
CA LEU A 68 2.45 6.40 -3.25
C LEU A 68 3.59 6.67 -4.24
N PRO A 69 3.30 7.22 -5.43
CA PRO A 69 4.35 7.71 -6.30
C PRO A 69 5.19 8.72 -5.51
N GLN A 70 6.45 8.39 -5.22
CA GLN A 70 7.31 9.38 -4.57
C GLN A 70 7.53 10.52 -5.57
N ASP A 71 7.16 11.74 -5.18
CA ASP A 71 7.71 12.93 -5.80
C ASP A 71 9.23 12.84 -5.66
N LYS A 72 9.92 12.69 -6.79
CA LYS A 72 11.39 12.53 -6.90
C LYS A 72 12.22 13.69 -6.29
N THR A 73 11.59 14.61 -5.57
CA THR A 73 12.15 15.89 -5.13
C THR A 73 12.32 15.98 -3.62
N ALA A 74 11.82 15.04 -2.81
CA ALA A 74 12.01 15.06 -1.36
C ALA A 74 13.32 14.36 -0.97
N PRO A 75 14.31 15.04 -0.37
CA PRO A 75 15.54 14.40 0.08
C PRO A 75 15.26 13.43 1.23
N ALA A 76 15.98 12.30 1.24
CA ALA A 76 15.97 11.34 2.34
C ALA A 76 16.35 12.06 3.65
N ARG A 77 15.44 12.04 4.64
CA ARG A 77 15.78 12.51 5.99
C ARG A 77 16.65 11.44 6.65
N LEU A 78 17.89 11.81 6.94
CA LEU A 78 18.82 11.11 7.82
C LEU A 78 18.47 11.40 9.28
#